data_AF-A0A4U7D501-F1
#
_entry.id   AF-A0A4U7D501-F1
#
_cell.length_a   1.000
_cell.length_b   1.000
_cell.length_c   1.000
_cell.angle_alpha   90.00
_cell.angle_beta   90.00
_cell.angle_gamma   90.00
#
_symmetry.space_group_name_H-M   'P 1'
#
loop_
_entity.id
_entity.type
_entity.pdbx_description
1 polymer ?
#
loop_
_entity_poly.entity_id
_entity_poly.type
_entity_poly.pdbx_seq_one_letter_code
_entity_poly.pdbx_strand_id
1 'polypeptide(L)' 'MKGIEPSALREVFVEVPDVSWDQVGGLEDTKERLRETIQWPLEYPEVFEELDMEAAKGVLMYGPPGTGKTLLAKAV' A
#
# COMPACT_ATOMS: atom_id res chain seq x y z
N MET A 1 -7.28 10.69 -30.79
CA MET A 1 -6.83 9.33 -30.41
C MET A 1 -7.70 8.86 -29.25
N LYS A 2 -8.71 8.03 -29.53
CA LYS A 2 -9.56 7.39 -28.53
C LYS A 2 -9.10 5.94 -28.34
N GLY A 3 -8.89 5.53 -27.09
CA GLY A 3 -9.17 4.17 -26.64
C GLY A 3 -8.29 3.01 -27.12
N ILE A 4 -6.96 3.17 -27.15
CA ILE A 4 -6.08 2.01 -27.16
C ILE A 4 -5.57 1.80 -25.74
N GLU A 5 -6.25 0.94 -24.99
CA GLU A 5 -5.69 0.38 -23.75
C GLU A 5 -4.72 -0.75 -24.13
N PRO A 6 -3.44 -0.70 -23.69
CA PRO A 6 -2.48 -1.75 -23.93
C PRO A 6 -3.01 -3.11 -23.49
N SER A 7 -2.91 -4.13 -24.35
CA SER A 7 -3.32 -5.50 -24.02
C SER A 7 -2.64 -6.06 -22.77
N ALA A 8 -1.46 -5.54 -22.40
CA ALA A 8 -0.74 -5.90 -21.18
C ALA A 8 -1.43 -5.45 -19.88
N LEU A 9 -2.26 -4.40 -19.92
CA LEU A 9 -3.02 -3.92 -18.75
C LEU A 9 -4.37 -4.63 -18.57
N ARG A 10 -4.80 -5.42 -19.57
CA ARG A 10 -6.10 -6.11 -19.56
C ARG A 10 -6.20 -7.28 -18.58
N GLU A 11 -5.09 -7.74 -18.00
CA GLU A 11 -5.04 -8.88 -17.08
C GLU A 11 -4.51 -8.54 -15.68
N VAL A 12 -4.47 -7.26 -15.30
CA VAL A 12 -4.22 -6.89 -13.89
C VAL A 12 -5.57 -6.77 -13.20
N PHE A 13 -6.08 -7.90 -12.70
CA PHE A 13 -7.23 -7.88 -11.79
C PHE A 13 -6.79 -7.16 -10.51
N VAL A 14 -7.32 -5.96 -10.29
CA VAL A 14 -7.24 -5.30 -8.99
C VAL A 14 -8.23 -6.03 -8.09
N GLU A 15 -7.79 -7.10 -7.44
CA GLU A 15 -8.55 -7.70 -6.35
C GLU A 15 -8.45 -6.76 -5.14
N VAL A 16 -9.60 -6.26 -4.67
CA VAL A 16 -9.67 -5.66 -3.34
C VAL A 16 -9.39 -6.78 -2.36
N PRO A 17 -8.32 -6.71 -1.57
CA PRO A 17 -7.95 -7.81 -0.73
C PRO A 17 -8.94 -7.97 0.45
N ASP A 18 -9.35 -9.20 0.72
CA ASP A 18 -10.24 -9.55 1.84
C ASP A 18 -9.49 -9.64 3.20
N VAL A 19 -8.32 -9.00 3.32
CA VAL A 19 -7.47 -9.07 4.51
C VAL A 19 -7.43 -7.70 5.19
N SER A 20 -7.71 -7.65 6.48
CA SER A 20 -7.53 -6.43 7.30
C SER A 20 -6.24 -6.46 8.11
N TRP A 21 -5.84 -5.29 8.63
CA TRP A 21 -4.69 -5.14 9.53
C TRP A 21 -4.75 -6.04 10.78
N ASP A 22 -5.96 -6.37 11.24
CA ASP A 22 -6.19 -7.20 12.44
C ASP A 22 -5.90 -8.68 12.17
N GLN A 23 -5.95 -9.10 10.91
CA GLN A 23 -5.66 -10.47 10.49
C GLN A 23 -4.15 -10.73 10.35
N VAL A 24 -3.32 -9.69 10.40
CA VAL A 24 -1.86 -9.83 10.45
C VAL A 24 -1.44 -9.94 11.91
N GLY A 25 -0.84 -11.05 12.35
CA GLY A 25 -0.34 -11.17 13.72
C GLY A 25 0.99 -10.43 13.91
N GLY A 26 1.12 -9.66 15.00
CA GLY A 26 2.34 -8.95 15.34
C GLY A 26 2.69 -7.83 14.35
N LEU A 27 3.98 -7.49 14.27
CA LEU A 27 4.54 -6.49 13.33
C LEU A 27 3.95 -5.08 13.51
N GLU A 28 3.55 -4.72 14.72
CA GLU A 28 2.87 -3.48 15.07
C GLU A 28 3.64 -2.26 14.52
N ASP A 29 4.94 -2.15 14.81
CA ASP A 29 5.79 -1.07 14.31
C ASP A 29 5.84 -1.02 12.77
N THR A 30 5.76 -2.17 12.10
CA THR A 30 5.78 -2.22 10.62
C THR A 30 4.43 -1.80 10.05
N LYS A 31 3.32 -2.22 10.66
CA LYS A 31 1.98 -1.80 10.26
C LYS A 31 1.81 -0.30 10.42
N GLU A 32 2.25 0.25 11.56
CA GLU A 32 2.16 1.67 11.84
C GLU A 32 2.92 2.47 10.78
N ARG A 33 4.19 2.13 10.52
CA ARG A 33 4.98 2.75 9.44
C ARG A 33 4.31 2.66 8.07
N LEU A 34 3.69 1.53 7.75
CA LEU A 34 2.97 1.37 6.48
C LEU A 34 1.72 2.26 6.41
N ARG A 35 0.96 2.41 7.50
CA ARG A 35 -0.17 3.35 7.55
C ARG A 35 0.29 4.79 7.40
N GLU A 36 1.33 5.19 8.11
CA GLU A 36 1.92 6.53 8.00
C GLU A 36 2.41 6.84 6.58
N THR A 37 3.04 5.85 5.95
CA THR A 37 3.67 6.03 4.64
C THR A 37 2.66 5.98 3.49
N ILE A 38 1.60 5.18 3.62
CA ILE A 38 0.65 4.89 2.52
C ILE A 38 -0.74 5.46 2.80
N GLN A 39 -1.32 5.23 3.98
CA GLN A 39 -2.69 5.63 4.29
C GLN A 39 -2.79 7.12 4.64
N TRP A 40 -1.90 7.64 5.48
CA TRP A 40 -1.99 9.03 5.93
C TRP A 40 -1.90 10.07 4.80
N PRO A 41 -1.06 9.92 3.77
CA PRO A 41 -1.09 10.86 2.65
C PRO A 41 -2.42 10.83 1.87
N LEU A 42 -3.15 9.71 1.91
CA LEU A 42 -4.46 9.56 1.27
C LEU A 42 -5.60 10.07 2.16
N GLU A 43 -5.50 9.87 3.48
CA GLU A 43 -6.49 10.30 4.47
C GLU A 43 -6.37 11.78 4.86
N TYR A 44 -5.14 12.31 4.90
CA TYR A 44 -4.82 13.66 5.35
C TYR A 44 -3.99 14.45 4.32
N PRO A 45 -4.44 14.57 3.05
CA PRO A 45 -3.67 15.23 2.00
C PRO A 45 -3.36 16.70 2.35
N GLU A 46 -4.28 17.41 3.00
CA GLU A 46 -4.09 18.83 3.35
C GLU A 46 -2.96 19.04 4.36
N VAL A 47 -2.76 18.11 5.29
CA VAL A 47 -1.65 18.18 6.26
C VAL A 47 -0.30 18.02 5.54
N PHE A 48 -0.24 17.14 4.54
CA PHE A 48 0.97 16.95 3.74
C PHE A 48 1.26 18.18 2.87
N GLU A 49 0.24 18.85 2.33
CA GLU A 49 0.39 20.10 1.59
C GLU A 49 0.84 21.27 2.49
N GLU A 50 0.23 21.44 3.66
CA GLU A 50 0.59 22.51 4.61
C GLU A 50 2.03 22.38 5.13
N LEU A 51 2.51 21.15 5.28
CA LEU A 51 3.85 20.85 5.79
C LEU A 51 4.91 20.72 4.68
N ASP A 52 4.54 20.92 3.40
CA ASP A 52 5.40 20.72 2.23
C ASP A 52 6.05 19.32 2.21
N MET A 53 5.25 18.31 2.58
CA MET A 53 5.66 16.90 2.66
C MET A 53 5.18 16.11 1.46
N GLU A 54 6.09 15.35 0.84
CA GLU A 54 5.72 14.43 -0.25
C GLU A 54 5.34 13.05 0.28
N ALA A 55 4.24 12.50 -0.26
CA ALA A 55 3.88 11.10 -0.08
C ALA A 55 4.95 10.17 -0.69
N ALA A 56 5.19 9.03 -0.04
CA ALA A 56 6.10 8.02 -0.57
C ALA A 56 5.60 7.48 -1.92
N LYS A 57 6.52 7.38 -2.89
CA LYS A 57 6.18 6.85 -4.23
C LYS A 57 6.00 5.32 -4.26
N GLY A 58 6.49 4.62 -3.23
CA GLY A 58 6.38 3.17 -3.11
C GLY A 58 7.12 2.65 -1.88
N VAL A 59 6.78 1.43 -1.48
CA VAL A 59 7.40 0.74 -0.34
C VAL A 59 8.00 -0.59 -0.79
N LEU A 60 9.21 -0.88 -0.34
CA LEU A 60 9.88 -2.16 -0.56
C LEU A 60 9.87 -2.98 0.73
N MET A 61 9.12 -4.08 0.74
CA MET A 61 9.15 -5.06 1.83
C MET A 61 10.14 -6.18 1.50
N TYR A 62 11.15 -6.39 2.34
CA TYR A 62 12.16 -7.44 2.17
C TYR A 62 12.35 -8.26 3.44
N GLY A 63 12.81 -9.51 3.29
CA GLY A 63 13.09 -10.42 4.42
C GLY A 63 12.92 -11.89 4.04
N PRO A 64 13.27 -12.83 4.93
CA PRO A 64 13.14 -14.28 4.71
C PRO A 64 11.72 -14.72 4.28
N PRO A 65 11.55 -15.86 3.60
CA PRO A 65 10.21 -16.39 3.29
C PRO A 65 9.41 -16.66 4.58
N GLY A 66 8.10 -16.46 4.54
CA GLY A 66 7.21 -16.71 5.69
C GLY A 66 7.08 -15.57 6.73
N THR A 67 7.69 -14.41 6.49
CA THR A 67 7.64 -13.26 7.45
C THR A 67 6.45 -12.31 7.28
N GLY A 68 5.38 -12.74 6.59
CA GLY A 68 4.15 -11.94 6.50
C GLY A 68 4.13 -10.80 5.46
N LYS A 69 5.17 -10.61 4.64
CA LYS A 69 5.23 -9.53 3.62
C LYS A 69 4.04 -9.51 2.66
N THR A 70 3.67 -10.67 2.10
CA THR A 70 2.52 -10.78 1.19
C THR A 70 1.19 -10.57 1.91
N LEU A 71 1.10 -10.98 3.18
CA LEU A 71 -0.09 -10.76 3.99
C LEU A 71 -0.26 -9.28 4.35
N LEU A 72 0.83 -8.59 4.71
CA LEU A 72 0.87 -7.14 4.91
C LEU A 72 0.49 -6.38 3.64
N ALA A 73 1.01 -6.77 2.47
CA ALA A 73 0.67 -6.15 1.20
C ALA A 73 -0.83 -6.25 0.86
N LYS A 74 -1.50 -7.32 1.33
CA LYS A 74 -2.94 -7.50 1.18
C LYS A 74 -3.76 -6.76 2.25
N ALA A 75 -3.16 -6.31 3.35
CA ALA A 75 -3.89 -5.62 4.41
C ALA A 75 -3.98 -4.10 4.21
N VAL A 76 -3.25 -3.57 3.22
CA VAL A 76 -3.19 -2.15 2.84
C VAL A 76 -4.35 -1.78 1.94
#